data_AF-A0A955SLI3-F1
#
_entry.id   AF-A0A955SLI3-F1
#
_cell.length_a   1.000
_cell.length_b   1.000
_cell.length_c   1.000
_cell.angle_alpha   90.00
_cell.angle_beta   90.00
_cell.angle_gamma   90.00
#
_symmetry.space_group_name_H-M   'P 1'
#
loop_
_entity.id
_entity.type
_entity.pdbx_description
1 polymer ?
#
loop_
_entity_poly.entity_id
_entity_poly.type
_entity_poly.pdbx_seq_one_letter_code
_entity_poly.pdbx_strand_id
1 'polypeptide(L)'
;GKKGIYTAGQVLVLDNVQLVSWLVEALLHSHPKGLASLKSLLESPCLFPFVVKSMPLQHNLRNSKHLELVRHGLDEDFLMLRK
;
A
#
# COMPACT_ATOMS: atom_id res chain seq x y z
N GLY A 1 26.58 8.96 30.92
CA GLY A 1 25.34 8.98 30.13
C GLY A 1 24.39 7.91 30.62
N LYS A 2 23.08 8.18 30.70
CA LYS A 2 22.07 7.15 31.02
C LYS A 2 21.91 6.22 29.80
N LYS A 3 21.89 4.91 30.04
CA LYS A 3 21.70 3.89 28.99
C LYS A 3 20.25 3.95 28.52
N GLY A 4 20.02 4.27 27.25
CA GLY A 4 18.69 4.22 26.65
C GLY A 4 18.20 2.77 26.54
N ILE A 5 16.91 2.55 26.77
CA ILE A 5 16.25 1.26 26.53
C ILE A 5 15.50 1.37 25.21
N TYR A 6 15.80 0.50 24.26
CA TYR A 6 15.00 0.38 23.03
C TYR A 6 13.68 -0.30 23.37
N THR A 7 12.57 0.35 23.06
CA THR A 7 11.21 -0.20 23.18
C THR A 7 10.63 -0.44 21.80
N ALA A 8 9.74 -1.42 21.67
CA ALA A 8 9.00 -1.63 20.43
C ALA A 8 8.21 -0.37 20.07
N GLY A 9 8.24 0.02 18.79
CA GLY A 9 7.43 1.12 18.27
C GLY A 9 5.95 0.74 18.23
N GLN A 10 5.07 1.75 18.27
CA GLN A 10 3.63 1.54 18.11
C GLN A 10 3.31 1.12 16.67
N VAL A 11 2.51 0.07 16.51
CA VAL A 11 1.96 -0.36 15.22
C VAL A 11 0.60 0.31 15.02
N LEU A 12 0.38 0.93 13.87
CA LEU A 12 -0.87 1.61 13.53
C LEU A 12 -1.67 0.78 12.52
N VAL A 13 -2.79 0.21 12.95
CA VAL A 13 -3.63 -0.59 12.06
C VAL A 13 -4.51 0.32 11.21
N LEU A 14 -4.47 0.13 9.89
CA LEU A 14 -5.35 0.80 8.95
C LEU A 14 -6.53 -0.12 8.62
N ASP A 15 -7.74 0.36 8.89
CA ASP A 15 -9.01 -0.31 8.63
C ASP A 15 -9.92 0.46 7.64
N ASN A 16 -9.46 1.63 7.18
CA ASN A 16 -10.17 2.46 6.22
C ASN A 16 -9.64 2.23 4.79
N VAL A 17 -10.49 1.64 3.94
CA VAL A 17 -10.20 1.33 2.52
C VAL A 17 -9.78 2.57 1.72
N GLN A 18 -10.39 3.74 1.96
CA GLN A 18 -10.07 4.97 1.23
C GLN A 18 -8.67 5.46 1.57
N LEU A 19 -8.32 5.44 2.87
CA LEU A 19 -7.00 5.84 3.34
C LEU A 19 -5.91 4.93 2.77
N VAL A 20 -6.15 3.62 2.77
CA VAL A 20 -5.22 2.65 2.18
C VAL A 20 -5.08 2.89 0.67
N SER A 21 -6.18 3.18 -0.04
CA SER A 21 -6.14 3.48 -1.48
C SER A 21 -5.27 4.70 -1.79
N TRP A 22 -5.37 5.76 -0.98
CA TRP A 22 -4.52 6.95 -1.11
C TRP A 22 -3.05 6.65 -0.83
N LEU A 23 -2.73 5.86 0.20
CA LEU A 23 -1.35 5.48 0.49
C LEU A 23 -0.74 4.64 -0.62
N VAL A 24 -1.51 3.70 -1.17
CA VAL A 24 -1.10 2.87 -2.31
C VAL A 24 -0.81 3.73 -3.54
N GLU A 25 -1.66 4.71 -3.83
CA GLU A 25 -1.46 5.67 -4.92
C GLU A 25 -0.18 6.51 -4.72
N ALA A 26 0.03 7.04 -3.53
CA ALA A 26 1.23 7.81 -3.19
C ALA A 26 2.51 6.98 -3.34
N LEU A 27 2.49 5.71 -2.92
CA LEU A 27 3.62 4.79 -3.10
C LEU A 27 3.91 4.54 -4.58
N LEU A 28 2.87 4.38 -5.40
CA LEU A 28 3.02 4.23 -6.85
C LEU A 28 3.64 5.47 -7.50
N HIS A 29 3.27 6.67 -7.07
CA HIS A 29 3.91 7.92 -7.51
C HIS A 29 5.39 8.00 -7.14
N SER A 30 5.80 7.42 -6.01
CA SER A 30 7.21 7.33 -5.62
C SER A 30 7.99 6.25 -6.39
N HIS A 31 7.29 5.32 -7.05
CA HIS A 31 7.91 4.19 -7.73
C HIS A 31 8.41 4.61 -9.13
N PRO A 32 9.66 4.32 -9.53
CA PRO A 32 10.23 4.81 -10.78
C PRO A 32 9.45 4.41 -12.05
N LYS A 33 8.73 3.30 -11.98
CA LYS A 33 7.94 2.75 -13.09
C LYS A 33 6.45 3.11 -13.02
N GLY A 34 5.98 3.72 -11.93
CA GLY A 34 4.55 3.92 -11.68
C GLY A 34 3.73 2.63 -11.70
N LEU A 35 4.39 1.47 -11.50
CA LEU A 35 3.81 0.14 -11.58
C LEU A 35 4.47 -0.77 -10.54
N ALA A 36 3.65 -1.50 -9.78
CA ALA A 36 4.07 -2.49 -8.80
C ALA A 36 2.93 -3.47 -8.48
N SER A 37 3.25 -4.63 -7.90
CA SER A 37 2.21 -5.54 -7.41
C SER A 37 1.56 -5.00 -6.14
N LEU A 38 0.25 -5.21 -5.97
CA LEU A 38 -0.48 -4.75 -4.78
C LEU A 38 0.13 -5.32 -3.50
N LYS A 39 0.53 -6.59 -3.52
CA LYS A 39 1.19 -7.24 -2.39
C LYS A 39 2.49 -6.52 -2.00
N SER A 40 3.37 -6.22 -2.97
CA SER A 40 4.63 -5.53 -2.72
C SER A 40 4.42 -4.12 -2.15
N LEU A 41 3.39 -3.41 -2.63
CA LEU A 41 3.04 -2.08 -2.10
C LEU A 41 2.57 -2.16 -0.64
N LEU A 42 1.72 -3.13 -0.30
CA LEU A 42 1.21 -3.31 1.07
C LEU A 42 2.26 -3.84 2.05
N GLU A 43 3.26 -4.58 1.57
CA GLU A 43 4.39 -5.08 2.36
C GLU A 43 5.58 -4.11 2.37
N SER A 44 5.45 -2.94 1.72
CA SER A 44 6.54 -1.97 1.59
C SER A 44 6.98 -1.40 2.95
N PRO A 45 8.29 -1.38 3.25
CA PRO A 45 8.81 -0.70 4.44
C PRO A 45 8.46 0.79 4.52
N CYS A 46 8.16 1.42 3.38
CA CYS A 46 7.71 2.81 3.33
C CYS A 46 6.36 3.04 4.03
N LEU A 47 5.59 1.97 4.27
CA LEU A 47 4.36 2.04 5.05
C LEU A 47 4.59 1.97 6.56
N PHE A 48 5.82 1.77 7.05
CA PHE A 48 6.04 1.82 8.50
C PHE A 48 5.60 3.17 9.07
N PRO A 49 4.83 3.22 10.19
CA PRO A 49 4.48 2.13 11.11
C PRO A 49 3.09 1.50 10.89
N PHE A 50 2.53 1.65 9.70
CA PHE A 50 1.18 1.22 9.36
C PHE A 50 1.10 -0.25 8.96
N VAL A 51 0.04 -0.93 9.41
CA VAL A 51 -0.32 -2.30 9.00
C VAL A 51 -1.74 -2.31 8.46
N VAL A 52 -1.88 -2.75 7.21
CA VAL A 52 -3.18 -2.80 6.55
C VAL A 52 -3.94 -4.05 6.98
N LYS A 53 -5.13 -3.87 7.56
CA LYS A 53 -6.02 -4.98 7.88
C LYS A 53 -6.54 -5.64 6.60
N SER A 54 -6.78 -6.95 6.62
CA SER A 54 -7.41 -7.64 5.49
C SER A 54 -8.79 -7.03 5.18
N MET A 55 -8.93 -6.45 3.99
CA MET A 55 -10.13 -5.73 3.55
C MET A 55 -10.22 -5.75 2.00
N PRO A 56 -11.41 -5.58 1.40
CA PRO A 56 -11.61 -5.66 -0.05
C PRO A 56 -11.14 -4.40 -0.78
N LEU A 57 -9.83 -4.19 -0.85
CA LEU A 57 -9.21 -3.02 -1.49
C LEU A 57 -9.45 -2.96 -3.00
N GLN A 58 -9.49 -4.13 -3.65
CA GLN A 58 -9.58 -4.25 -5.11
C GLN A 58 -10.76 -3.48 -5.71
N HIS A 59 -11.93 -3.51 -5.06
CA HIS A 59 -13.11 -2.81 -5.55
C HIS A 59 -12.88 -1.29 -5.60
N ASN A 60 -12.26 -0.73 -4.55
CA ASN A 60 -12.00 0.70 -4.47
C ASN A 60 -10.92 1.12 -5.46
N LEU A 61 -9.84 0.34 -5.55
CA LEU A 61 -8.73 0.59 -6.46
C LEU A 61 -9.18 0.55 -7.93
N ARG A 62 -10.10 -0.36 -8.30
CA ARG A 62 -10.70 -0.40 -9.65
C ARG A 62 -11.54 0.84 -9.96
N ASN A 63 -12.21 1.39 -8.96
CA ASN A 63 -13.04 2.59 -9.11
C ASN A 63 -12.23 3.90 -9.07
N SER A 64 -10.93 3.83 -8.72
CA SER A 64 -10.07 5.01 -8.73
C SER A 64 -9.91 5.56 -10.15
N LYS A 65 -9.94 6.89 -10.26
CA LYS A 65 -9.71 7.60 -11.52
C LYS A 65 -8.22 7.63 -11.90
N HIS A 66 -7.33 7.48 -10.93
CA HIS A 66 -5.88 7.64 -11.08
C HIS A 66 -5.14 6.31 -11.18
N LEU A 67 -5.80 5.19 -10.83
CA LEU A 67 -5.20 3.86 -10.80
C LEU A 67 -5.83 2.91 -11.82
N GLU A 68 -5.00 2.08 -12.41
CA GLU A 68 -5.41 0.95 -13.25
C GLU A 68 -4.98 -0.35 -12.57
N LEU A 69 -5.94 -1.24 -12.32
CA LEU A 69 -5.68 -2.58 -11.79
C LEU A 69 -5.55 -3.56 -12.94
N VAL A 70 -4.34 -4.09 -13.11
CA VAL A 70 -4.01 -5.10 -14.12
C VAL A 70 -3.87 -6.45 -13.44
N ARG A 71 -4.77 -7.38 -13.76
CA ARG A 71 -4.67 -8.75 -13.24
C ARG A 71 -3.73 -9.56 -14.12
N HIS A 72 -2.63 -10.05 -13.55
CA HIS A 72 -1.66 -10.89 -14.24
C HIS A 72 -1.68 -12.31 -13.65
N GLY A 73 -2.00 -13.30 -14.47
CA GLY A 73 -2.09 -14.70 -14.01
C GLY A 73 -3.24 -14.95 -13.03
N LEU A 74 -3.11 -16.02 -12.26
CA LEU A 74 -4.20 -16.53 -11.40
C LEU A 74 -4.38 -15.73 -10.10
N ASP A 75 -3.33 -15.11 -9.55
CA ASP A 75 -3.38 -14.46 -8.22
C ASP A 75 -2.57 -13.16 -8.07
N GLU A 76 -1.96 -12.63 -9.13
CA GLU A 76 -1.20 -11.38 -9.01
C GLU A 76 -1.98 -10.18 -9.55
N ASP A 77 -2.31 -9.25 -8.66
CA ASP A 77 -2.83 -7.94 -9.02
C ASP A 77 -1.69 -6.92 -9.08
N PHE A 78 -1.50 -6.33 -10.26
CA PHE A 78 -0.63 -5.18 -10.46
C PHE A 78 -1.45 -3.90 -10.46
N LEU A 79 -0.85 -2.85 -9.94
CA LEU A 79 -1.38 -1.51 -9.99
C LEU A 79 -0.45 -0.64 -10.83
N MET A 80 -1.04 0.21 -11.64
CA MET A 80 -0.34 1.18 -12.46
C MET A 80 -1.02 2.54 -12.34
N LEU A 81 -0.23 3.61 -12.38
CA LEU A 81 -0.77 4.97 -12.53
C LEU A 81 -1.36 5.12 -13.94
N ARG A 82 -2.59 5.65 -14.02
CA ARG A 82 -3.14 6.09 -15.30
C ARG A 82 -2.42 7.35 -15.77
N LYS A 83 -2.19 7.43 -17.07
CA LYS A 83 -1.70 8.65 -17.74
C LYS A 83 -2.85 9.61 -18.03
#